data_AF-A0A6V7RQS5-F1
#
_entry.id   AF-A0A6V7RQS5-F1
#
_cell.length_a   1.000
_cell.length_b   1.000
_cell.length_c   1.000
_cell.angle_alpha   90.00
_cell.angle_beta   90.00
_cell.angle_gamma   90.00
#
_symmetry.space_group_name_H-M   'P 1'
#
loop_
_entity.id
_entity.type
_entity.pdbx_description
1 polymer ?
#
loop_
_entity_poly.entity_id
_entity_poly.type
_entity_poly.pdbx_seq_one_letter_code
_entity_poly.pdbx_strand_id
1 'polypeptide(L)' 'MLRIFCVAIPALVLLLPLFMDESIVWILNVLLTSLGTVFSYINYRYRKDKMWLGVLIVNIILFLYYIYAMINFFV' A
#
# COMPACT_ATOMS: atom_id res chain seq x y z
N MET A 1 -17.36 0.03 3.03
CA MET A 1 -16.15 0.60 3.67
C MET A 1 -14.86 -0.09 3.24
N LEU A 2 -14.64 -1.41 3.48
CA LEU A 2 -13.40 -2.13 3.11
C LEU A 2 -12.89 -1.91 1.66
N ARG A 3 -13.81 -1.88 0.69
CA ARG A 3 -13.49 -1.62 -0.73
C ARG A 3 -12.81 -0.27 -0.97
N ILE A 4 -13.25 0.76 -0.26
CA ILE A 4 -12.75 2.13 -0.43
C ILE A 4 -11.32 2.19 0.11
N PHE A 5 -11.07 1.60 1.28
CA PHE A 5 -9.72 1.53 1.85
C PHE A 5 -8.73 0.77 0.96
N CYS A 6 -9.13 -0.33 0.32
CA CYS A 6 -8.23 -1.08 -0.57
C CYS A 6 -7.70 -0.26 -1.76
N VAL A 7 -8.45 0.75 -2.22
CA VAL A 7 -8.11 1.59 -3.38
C VAL A 7 -7.57 2.95 -2.95
N ALA A 8 -8.12 3.52 -1.87
CA ALA A 8 -7.69 4.81 -1.35
C ALA A 8 -6.27 4.75 -0.77
N ILE A 9 -5.91 3.65 -0.11
CA ILE A 9 -4.57 3.47 0.48
C ILE A 9 -3.44 3.57 -0.57
N PRO A 10 -3.46 2.80 -1.69
CA PRO A 10 -2.41 2.92 -2.69
C PRO A 10 -2.39 4.30 -3.36
N ALA A 11 -3.55 4.94 -3.56
CA ALA A 11 -3.59 6.31 -4.07
C ALA A 11 -2.96 7.32 -3.07
N LEU A 12 -3.26 7.18 -1.77
CA LEU A 12 -2.71 8.04 -0.73
C LEU A 12 -1.18 7.90 -0.65
N VAL A 13 -0.69 6.66 -0.70
CA VAL A 13 0.73 6.31 -0.66
C VAL A 13 1.52 6.95 -1.81
N LEU A 14 0.93 7.00 -3.02
CA LEU A 14 1.55 7.65 -4.17
C LEU A 14 1.55 9.19 -4.07
N LEU A 15 0.58 9.77 -3.35
CA LEU A 15 0.45 11.21 -3.20
C LEU A 15 1.25 11.77 -2.02
N LEU A 16 1.42 10.99 -0.96
CA LEU A 16 2.15 11.35 0.26
C LEU A 16 3.54 11.99 0.04
N PRO A 17 4.38 11.47 -0.89
CA PRO A 17 5.68 12.07 -1.20
C PRO A 17 5.61 13.51 -1.74
N LEU A 18 4.46 13.97 -2.25
CA LEU A 18 4.29 15.33 -2.78
C LEU A 18 4.08 16.38 -1.68
N PHE A 19 3.74 15.96 -0.45
CA PHE A 19 3.32 16.86 0.61
C PHE A 19 4.16 16.80 1.89
N MET A 20 5.06 15.81 2.01
CA MET A 20 5.80 15.53 3.25
C MET A 20 7.27 15.20 2.98
N ASP A 21 8.13 15.43 3.97
CA ASP A 21 9.55 15.09 3.92
C ASP A 21 9.79 13.58 3.79
N GLU A 22 10.79 13.20 2.99
CA GLU A 22 11.12 11.80 2.65
C GLU A 22 11.27 10.92 3.89
N SER A 23 11.87 11.44 4.96
CA SER A 23 12.14 10.73 6.21
C SER A 23 10.88 10.29 6.97
N ILE A 24 9.76 11.01 6.82
CA ILE A 24 8.47 10.65 7.43
C ILE A 24 7.66 9.80 6.45
N VAL A 25 7.78 10.09 5.15
CA VAL A 25 7.04 9.45 4.06
C VAL A 25 7.30 7.95 4.00
N TRP A 26 8.55 7.49 4.12
CA TRP A 26 8.83 6.06 4.02
C TRP A 26 8.21 5.26 5.17
N ILE A 27 8.21 5.77 6.41
CA ILE A 27 7.57 5.11 7.57
C ILE A 27 6.06 5.01 7.34
N LEU A 28 5.44 6.13 6.97
CA LEU A 28 4.01 6.18 6.74
C LEU A 28 3.60 5.27 5.59
N ASN A 29 4.37 5.25 4.51
CA ASN A 29 4.07 4.43 3.34
C ASN A 29 4.22 2.94 3.62
N VAL A 30 5.20 2.51 4.42
CA VAL A 30 5.31 1.11 4.87
C VAL A 30 4.09 0.70 5.71
N LEU A 31 3.68 1.54 6.67
CA LEU A 31 2.47 1.29 7.48
C LEU A 31 1.21 1.25 6.62
N LEU A 32 1.02 2.21 5.72
CA LEU A 32 -0.16 2.28 4.85
C LEU A 32 -0.22 1.11 3.88
N THR A 33 0.88 0.80 3.20
CA THR A 33 0.92 -0.34 2.26
C THR A 33 0.74 -1.68 2.97
N SER A 34 1.22 -1.86 4.20
CA SER A 34 0.92 -3.07 4.99
C SER A 34 -0.58 -3.19 5.30
N LEU A 35 -1.24 -2.11 5.74
CA LEU A 35 -2.69 -2.06 5.94
C LEU A 35 -3.46 -2.31 4.63
N GLY A 36 -3.03 -1.70 3.52
CA GLY A 36 -3.64 -1.86 2.20
C GLY A 36 -3.57 -3.31 1.70
N THR A 37 -2.45 -3.98 1.97
CA THR A 37 -2.25 -5.39 1.65
C THR A 37 -3.16 -6.29 2.48
N VAL A 38 -3.25 -6.06 3.79
CA VAL A 38 -4.12 -6.82 4.71
C VAL A 38 -5.60 -6.65 4.33
N PHE A 39 -6.06 -5.41 4.11
CA PHE A 39 -7.44 -5.16 3.71
C PHE A 39 -7.77 -5.74 2.34
N SER A 40 -6.85 -5.65 1.38
CA SER A 40 -7.03 -6.25 0.05
C SER A 40 -7.07 -7.78 0.13
N TYR A 41 -6.25 -8.38 0.98
CA TYR A 41 -6.24 -9.83 1.19
C TYR A 41 -7.54 -10.31 1.81
N ILE A 42 -8.01 -9.64 2.86
CA ILE A 42 -9.30 -9.93 3.50
C ILE A 42 -10.43 -9.80 2.47
N ASN A 43 -10.47 -8.69 1.72
CA ASN A 43 -11.53 -8.43 0.73
C ASN A 43 -11.50 -9.45 -0.43
N TYR A 44 -10.31 -9.84 -0.90
CA TYR A 44 -10.16 -10.93 -1.87
C TYR A 44 -10.65 -12.26 -1.31
N ARG A 45 -10.30 -12.61 -0.06
CA ARG A 45 -10.77 -13.85 0.59
C ARG A 45 -12.29 -13.91 0.68
N TYR A 46 -12.95 -12.79 0.97
CA TYR A 46 -14.42 -12.74 1.06
C TYR A 46 -15.13 -12.79 -0.30
N ARG A 47 -14.58 -12.19 -1.36
CA ARG A 47 -15.28 -12.06 -2.65
C ARG A 47 -14.78 -12.97 -3.77
N LYS A 48 -13.51 -13.37 -3.74
CA LYS A 48 -12.81 -14.15 -4.80
C LYS A 48 -12.98 -13.56 -6.21
N ASP A 49 -13.09 -12.25 -6.31
CA ASP A 49 -13.23 -11.53 -7.59
C ASP A 49 -11.86 -11.25 -8.21
N LYS A 50 -11.75 -11.33 -9.54
CA LYS A 50 -10.55 -11.02 -10.31
C LYS A 50 -10.14 -9.55 -10.16
N MET A 51 -11.10 -8.63 -9.99
CA MET A 51 -10.81 -7.21 -9.79
C MET A 51 -10.05 -6.98 -8.47
N TRP A 52 -10.46 -7.65 -7.38
CA TRP A 52 -9.83 -7.49 -6.06
C TRP A 52 -8.48 -8.18 -5.97
N LEU A 53 -8.26 -9.23 -6.78
CA LEU A 53 -6.94 -9.82 -6.96
C LEU A 53 -5.95 -8.83 -7.58
N GLY A 54 -6.38 -8.04 -8.58
CA GLY A 54 -5.56 -6.97 -9.15
C GLY A 54 -5.17 -5.91 -8.11
N VAL A 55 -6.13 -5.46 -7.29
CA VAL A 55 -5.87 -4.50 -6.22
C VAL A 55 -4.91 -5.06 -5.15
N LEU A 56 -5.02 -6.35 -4.83
CA LEU A 56 -4.08 -7.02 -3.93
C LEU A 56 -2.65 -7.03 -4.50
N ILE A 57 -2.48 -7.40 -5.78
CA ILE A 57 -1.18 -7.41 -6.44
C ILE A 57 -0.55 -6.02 -6.42
N VAL A 58 -1.31 -4.96 -6.75
CA VAL A 58 -0.81 -3.58 -6.73
C VAL A 58 -0.33 -3.19 -5.33
N ASN A 59 -1.10 -3.51 -4.27
CA ASN A 59 -0.70 -3.22 -2.90
C ASN A 59 0.56 -3.99 -2.48
N ILE A 60 0.71 -5.25 -2.90
CA ILE A 60 1.92 -6.04 -2.64
C ILE A 60 3.14 -5.44 -3.33
N ILE A 61 3.02 -5.03 -4.59
CA ILE A 61 4.11 -4.38 -5.34
C ILE A 61 4.53 -3.09 -4.66
N LEU A 62 3.57 -2.24 -4.27
CA LEU A 62 3.85 -1.02 -3.52
C LEU A 62 4.53 -1.32 -2.19
N PHE A 63 4.06 -2.31 -1.44
CA PHE A 63 4.67 -2.71 -0.18
C PHE A 63 6.14 -3.12 -0.36
N LEU A 64 6.45 -3.95 -1.36
CA LEU A 64 7.83 -4.34 -1.66
C LEU A 64 8.69 -3.15 -2.10
N TYR A 65 8.12 -2.24 -2.91
CA TYR A 65 8.81 -1.02 -3.32
C TYR A 65 9.19 -0.14 -2.13
N TYR A 66 8.28 0.10 -1.18
CA TYR A 66 8.58 0.92 0.00
C TYR A 66 9.50 0.23 1.01
N ILE A 67 9.47 -1.10 1.11
CA ILE A 67 10.50 -1.85 1.84
C ILE A 67 11.87 -1.62 1.21
N TYR A 68 11.97 -1.74 -0.11
CA TYR A 68 13.23 -1.51 -0.82
C TYR A 68 13.71 -0.05 -0.66
N ALA A 69 12.82 0.93 -0.80
CA ALA A 69 13.13 2.34 -0.60
C ALA A 69 13.59 2.62 0.83
N MET A 70 12.93 2.01 1.83
CA MET A 70 13.37 2.09 3.23
C MET A 70 14.79 1.55 3.39
N ILE A 71 15.10 0.36 2.85
CA ILE A 71 16.44 -0.24 2.99
C ILE A 71 17.50 0.69 2.38
N ASN A 72 17.25 1.27 1.20
CA ASN A 72 18.19 2.19 0.56
C ASN A 72 18.29 3.55 1.25
N PHE A 73 17.30 3.97 2.03
CA PHE A 73 17.39 5.20 2.81
C PHE A 73 18.37 5.07 4.00
N PHE A 74 18.55 3.85 4.52
CA PHE A 74 19.44 3.56 5.65
C PHE A 74 20.85 3.08 5.27
N VAL A 75 21.09 2.78 3.98
CA VAL A 75 22.40 2.36 3.43
C VAL A 75 23.09 3.56 2.82
#